data_AF-A0A2D3VG51-F1
#
_entry.id   AF-A0A2D3VG51-F1
#
_cell.length_a   1.000
_cell.length_b   1.000
_cell.length_c   1.000
_cell.angle_alpha   90.00
_cell.angle_beta   90.00
_cell.angle_gamma   90.00
#
_symmetry.space_group_name_H-M   'P 1'
#
loop_
_entity.id
_entity.type
_entity.pdbx_description
1 polymer ?
#
loop_
_entity_poly.entity_id
_entity_poly.type
_entity_poly.pdbx_seq_one_letter_code
_entity_poly.pdbx_strand_id
1 'polypeptide(L)'
;MIDVKNLIDSCSVEEHLVKADNYFNNREEHLYLYQKPFHSAKESASSVHNLGQLLELASLKEGNKVLDFAAGSCWLSKILIELGCEVVSTDASLKALEIGKQLFKRHPPIRHKYKEPIFDLFNGKSFNYLDETFDRIIVNDAFHHIPNTKVILKEFYRILKNDGYVVMSEPGRYHSASHASQYEMKNFGVIENDFILEDIWSEASSVGFKNIEILPILKSAKIGIEEYQACIDGEIPKRIKKYITQDTINRSIFRLSKKEVVFNKINEKAFEFNKYLSQMHFLLNTKINRNEQYILYGAGTGAELILSMFHENILYIVDQNVFKHGTYLQGKMIYDLQKIKDFQGKLIISVFGRAEQIVEQLSNDLNFKKEKIISLDF
;
A
#
# COMPACT_ATOMS: atom_id res chain seq x y z
N MET A 1 20.36 19.84 23.88
CA MET A 1 19.17 19.11 23.40
C MET A 1 18.90 18.01 24.42
N ILE A 2 17.64 17.71 24.77
CA ILE A 2 17.35 16.57 25.65
C ILE A 2 17.68 15.30 24.88
N ASP A 3 18.50 14.43 25.49
CA ASP A 3 18.74 13.08 25.01
C ASP A 3 17.67 12.17 25.60
N VAL A 4 16.83 11.60 24.73
CA VAL A 4 15.69 10.78 25.15
C VAL A 4 16.11 9.48 25.84
N LYS A 5 17.28 8.92 25.52
CA LYS A 5 17.77 7.70 26.17
C LYS A 5 18.10 7.96 27.63
N ASN A 6 18.81 9.07 27.89
CA ASN A 6 19.09 9.50 29.26
C ASN A 6 17.81 9.81 30.04
N LEU A 7 16.81 10.44 29.40
CA LEU A 7 15.50 10.67 30.01
C LEU A 7 14.82 9.35 30.39
N ILE A 8 14.80 8.36 29.49
CA ILE A 8 14.25 7.03 29.75
C ILE A 8 14.97 6.36 30.93
N ASP A 9 16.30 6.32 30.90
CA ASP A 9 17.13 5.62 31.89
C ASP A 9 17.12 6.29 33.28
N SER A 10 16.84 7.60 33.34
CA SER A 10 16.79 8.37 34.58
C SER A 10 15.57 8.11 35.47
N CYS A 11 14.56 7.39 34.98
CA CYS A 11 13.31 7.16 35.70
C CYS A 11 12.82 5.72 35.51
N SER A 12 12.15 5.20 36.53
CA SER A 12 11.39 3.96 36.46
C SER A 12 10.21 4.07 35.49
N VAL A 13 9.66 2.92 35.09
CA VAL A 13 8.43 2.88 34.27
C VAL A 13 7.29 3.58 35.00
N GLU A 14 7.14 3.35 36.30
CA GLU A 14 6.14 3.98 37.16
C GLU A 14 6.24 5.51 37.17
N GLU A 15 7.45 6.05 37.27
CA GLU A 15 7.67 7.51 37.22
C GLU A 15 7.31 8.08 35.85
N HIS A 16 7.60 7.36 34.75
CA HIS A 16 7.17 7.78 33.42
C HIS A 16 5.64 7.74 33.25
N LEU A 17 4.95 6.77 33.84
CA LEU A 17 3.48 6.73 33.85
C LEU A 17 2.89 7.94 34.60
N VAL A 18 3.48 8.32 35.73
CA VAL A 18 3.06 9.52 36.48
C VAL A 18 3.23 10.78 35.63
N LYS A 19 4.34 10.91 34.89
CA LYS A 19 4.54 12.03 33.96
C LYS A 19 3.51 12.03 32.83
N ALA A 20 3.19 10.86 32.27
CA ALA A 20 2.17 10.73 31.23
C ALA A 20 0.76 11.13 31.73
N ASP A 21 0.40 10.80 32.97
CA ASP A 21 -0.87 11.25 33.55
C ASP A 21 -0.88 12.77 33.84
N ASN A 22 0.22 13.30 34.37
CA ASN A 22 0.38 14.75 34.61
C ASN A 22 0.31 15.57 33.32
N TYR A 23 0.76 15.03 32.19
CA TYR A 23 0.66 15.67 30.88
C TYR A 23 -0.77 16.07 30.52
N PHE A 24 -1.75 15.21 30.81
CA PHE A 24 -3.17 15.53 30.60
C PHE A 24 -3.74 16.39 31.72
N ASN A 25 -3.34 16.20 32.98
CA ASN A 25 -3.84 17.02 34.09
C ASN A 25 -3.43 18.50 33.99
N ASN A 26 -2.25 18.79 33.44
CA ASN A 26 -1.68 20.13 33.39
C ASN A 26 -2.05 20.94 32.14
N ARG A 27 -2.90 20.41 31.25
CA ARG A 27 -3.38 21.15 30.07
C ARG A 27 -4.77 21.72 30.36
N GLU A 28 -4.90 23.04 30.33
CA GLU A 28 -6.17 23.72 30.66
C GLU A 28 -7.27 23.49 29.60
N GLU A 29 -6.91 23.28 28.34
CA GLU A 29 -7.86 23.10 27.24
C GLU A 29 -7.71 21.72 26.55
N HIS A 30 -8.79 20.94 26.53
CA HIS A 30 -8.85 19.62 25.89
C HIS A 30 -9.85 19.54 24.74
N LEU A 31 -10.60 20.61 24.46
CA LEU A 31 -11.71 20.56 23.49
C LEU A 31 -11.23 20.22 22.08
N TYR A 32 -10.01 20.63 21.72
CA TYR A 32 -9.41 20.28 20.43
C TYR A 32 -9.23 18.77 20.25
N LEU A 33 -9.04 18.00 21.33
CA LEU A 33 -8.87 16.55 21.28
C LEU A 33 -10.13 15.82 20.80
N TYR A 34 -11.31 16.42 20.99
CA TYR A 34 -12.58 15.88 20.48
C TYR A 34 -12.76 16.06 18.98
N GLN A 35 -11.99 16.98 18.39
CA GLN A 35 -12.07 17.30 16.96
C GLN A 35 -11.09 16.48 16.13
N LYS A 36 -10.16 15.72 16.75
CA LYS A 36 -9.22 14.85 16.04
C LYS A 36 -9.97 13.85 15.13
N PRO A 37 -9.46 13.60 13.90
CA PRO A 37 -8.22 14.12 13.31
C PRO A 37 -8.37 15.51 12.64
N PHE A 38 -9.49 16.21 12.83
CA PHE A 38 -9.86 17.45 12.13
C PHE A 38 -9.66 18.75 12.94
N HIS A 39 -8.92 18.71 14.05
CA HIS A 39 -8.77 19.86 14.95
C HIS A 39 -7.98 21.04 14.35
N SER A 40 -7.21 20.83 13.29
CA SER A 40 -6.37 21.85 12.67
C SER A 40 -6.18 21.60 11.18
N ALA A 41 -6.59 22.55 10.33
CA ALA A 41 -6.45 22.45 8.88
C ALA A 41 -5.01 22.10 8.41
N LYS A 42 -3.99 22.52 9.16
CA LYS A 42 -2.58 22.23 8.88
C LYS A 42 -2.22 20.76 9.10
N GLU A 43 -2.81 20.12 10.09
CA GLU A 43 -2.46 18.76 10.53
C GLU A 43 -3.44 17.70 10.03
N SER A 44 -4.69 18.09 9.75
CA SER A 44 -5.76 17.17 9.40
C SER A 44 -5.42 16.32 8.17
N ALA A 45 -4.85 16.90 7.12
CA ALA A 45 -4.53 16.16 5.89
C ALA A 45 -3.51 15.03 6.15
N SER A 46 -2.44 15.31 6.90
CA SER A 46 -1.44 14.29 7.25
C SER A 46 -2.03 13.23 8.19
N SER A 47 -2.86 13.65 9.15
CA SER A 47 -3.51 12.77 10.12
C SER A 47 -4.50 11.82 9.45
N VAL A 48 -5.32 12.32 8.53
CA VAL A 48 -6.27 11.50 7.75
C VAL A 48 -5.55 10.53 6.82
N HIS A 49 -4.44 10.94 6.19
CA HIS A 49 -3.63 10.02 5.38
C HIS A 49 -3.07 8.87 6.21
N ASN A 50 -2.47 9.19 7.37
CA ASN A 50 -1.96 8.17 8.30
C ASN A 50 -3.07 7.23 8.79
N LEU A 51 -4.21 7.80 9.16
CA LEU A 51 -5.37 7.06 9.63
C LEU A 51 -5.89 6.11 8.53
N GLY A 52 -5.97 6.58 7.28
CA GLY A 52 -6.39 5.74 6.15
C GLY A 52 -5.51 4.50 6.00
N GLN A 53 -4.18 4.69 5.98
CA GLN A 53 -3.23 3.58 5.87
C GLN A 53 -3.23 2.66 7.10
N LEU A 54 -3.39 3.22 8.31
CA LEU A 54 -3.53 2.45 9.54
C LEU A 54 -4.77 1.54 9.48
N LEU A 55 -5.92 2.09 9.07
CA LEU A 55 -7.18 1.34 8.94
C LEU A 55 -7.11 0.29 7.83
N GLU A 56 -6.42 0.58 6.72
CA GLU A 56 -6.16 -0.37 5.63
C GLU A 56 -5.40 -1.61 6.14
N LEU A 57 -4.27 -1.41 6.83
CA LEU A 57 -3.50 -2.52 7.42
C LEU A 57 -4.28 -3.24 8.52
N ALA A 58 -5.08 -2.51 9.30
CA ALA A 58 -5.94 -3.10 10.31
C ALA A 58 -6.96 -4.06 9.70
N SER A 59 -7.37 -3.90 8.44
CA SER A 59 -8.26 -4.85 7.75
C SER A 59 -9.44 -5.25 8.65
N LEU A 60 -10.11 -4.22 9.19
CA LEU A 60 -11.14 -4.34 10.21
C LEU A 60 -12.40 -4.98 9.64
N LYS A 61 -13.08 -5.77 10.47
CA LYS A 61 -14.38 -6.37 10.18
C LYS A 61 -15.35 -6.02 11.31
N GLU A 62 -16.63 -5.93 10.96
CA GLU A 62 -17.69 -5.79 11.97
C GLU A 62 -17.59 -6.90 13.01
N GLY A 63 -17.72 -6.54 14.29
CA GLY A 63 -17.60 -7.44 15.42
C GLY A 63 -16.16 -7.79 15.82
N ASN A 64 -15.13 -7.28 15.14
CA ASN A 64 -13.75 -7.44 15.63
C ASN A 64 -13.61 -6.83 17.03
N LYS A 65 -12.97 -7.59 17.92
CA LYS A 65 -12.54 -7.11 19.23
C LYS A 65 -11.18 -6.44 19.09
N VAL A 66 -11.15 -5.12 19.32
CA VAL A 66 -10.00 -4.27 19.06
C VAL A 66 -9.51 -3.63 20.35
N LEU A 67 -8.21 -3.74 20.62
CA LEU A 67 -7.53 -2.96 21.65
C LEU A 67 -7.00 -1.67 20.99
N ASP A 68 -7.54 -0.53 21.39
CA ASP A 68 -6.94 0.78 21.15
C ASP A 68 -5.93 1.04 22.28
N PHE A 69 -4.64 0.87 21.98
CA PHE A 69 -3.58 0.95 22.98
C PHE A 69 -3.00 2.37 23.06
N ALA A 70 -2.88 2.87 24.30
CA ALA A 70 -2.57 4.27 24.58
C ALA A 70 -3.53 5.21 23.83
N ALA A 71 -4.83 4.98 24.06
CA ALA A 71 -5.94 5.58 23.32
C ALA A 71 -6.06 7.10 23.51
N GLY A 72 -5.38 7.68 24.50
CA GLY A 72 -5.45 9.10 24.83
C GLY A 72 -6.89 9.55 25.04
N SER A 73 -7.34 10.53 24.24
CA SER A 73 -8.72 11.03 24.27
C SER A 73 -9.76 10.11 23.63
N CYS A 74 -9.39 8.88 23.24
CA CYS A 74 -10.26 7.87 22.66
C CYS A 74 -10.94 8.29 21.34
N TRP A 75 -10.36 9.24 20.61
CA TRP A 75 -10.89 9.71 19.32
C TRP A 75 -10.85 8.59 18.26
N LEU A 76 -9.78 7.79 18.25
CA LEU A 76 -9.66 6.62 17.38
C LEU A 76 -10.64 5.52 17.79
N SER A 77 -10.80 5.26 19.09
CA SER A 77 -11.80 4.33 19.62
C SER A 77 -13.20 4.63 19.08
N LYS A 78 -13.59 5.90 18.99
CA LYS A 78 -14.88 6.32 18.41
C LYS A 78 -15.00 5.89 16.94
N ILE A 79 -13.98 6.12 16.13
CA ILE A 79 -13.94 5.71 14.71
C ILE A 79 -14.05 4.19 14.58
N LEU A 80 -13.30 3.44 15.40
CA LEU A 80 -13.34 1.97 15.40
C LEU A 80 -14.74 1.43 15.73
N ILE A 81 -15.46 2.08 16.66
CA ILE A 81 -16.86 1.76 16.96
C ILE A 81 -17.79 2.10 15.80
N GLU A 82 -17.59 3.24 15.13
CA GLU A 82 -18.37 3.61 13.94
C GLU A 82 -18.20 2.56 12.81
N LEU A 83 -16.99 2.00 12.68
CA LEU A 83 -16.67 0.87 11.80
C LEU A 83 -17.24 -0.48 12.28
N GLY A 84 -17.94 -0.52 13.42
CA GLY A 84 -18.63 -1.71 13.93
C GLY A 84 -17.76 -2.65 14.78
N CYS A 85 -16.63 -2.18 15.30
CA CYS A 85 -15.77 -2.97 16.18
C CYS A 85 -16.27 -2.94 17.64
N GLU A 86 -15.91 -3.96 18.42
CA GLU A 86 -15.98 -3.95 19.89
C GLU A 86 -14.64 -3.46 20.45
N VAL A 87 -14.63 -2.31 21.11
CA VAL A 87 -13.38 -1.63 21.45
C VAL A 87 -13.09 -1.68 22.95
N VAL A 88 -11.82 -1.96 23.27
CA VAL A 88 -11.23 -1.70 24.59
C VAL A 88 -10.21 -0.58 24.41
N SER A 89 -10.39 0.52 25.13
CA SER A 89 -9.51 1.68 25.12
C SER A 89 -8.63 1.65 26.36
N THR A 90 -7.32 1.50 26.17
CA THR A 90 -6.35 1.48 27.27
C THR A 90 -5.46 2.70 27.23
N ASP A 91 -5.16 3.27 28.39
CA ASP A 91 -4.18 4.35 28.51
C ASP A 91 -3.53 4.32 29.89
N ALA A 92 -2.31 4.85 30.00
CA ALA A 92 -1.62 5.02 31.28
C ALA A 92 -2.20 6.19 32.10
N SER A 93 -2.82 7.16 31.42
CA SER A 93 -3.43 8.33 32.04
C SER A 93 -4.91 8.09 32.34
N LEU A 94 -5.26 8.16 33.62
CA LEU A 94 -6.66 8.17 34.04
C LEU A 94 -7.37 9.40 33.47
N LYS A 95 -6.69 10.56 33.46
CA LYS A 95 -7.25 11.80 32.94
C LYS A 95 -7.58 11.70 31.44
N ALA A 96 -6.73 11.04 30.65
CA ALA A 96 -6.99 10.81 29.23
C ALA A 96 -8.26 9.96 29.01
N LEU A 97 -8.42 8.88 29.79
CA LEU A 97 -9.62 8.03 29.73
C LEU A 97 -10.88 8.79 30.18
N GLU A 98 -10.79 9.70 31.15
CA GLU A 98 -11.89 10.59 31.53
C GLU A 98 -12.29 11.52 30.40
N ILE A 99 -11.32 12.13 29.70
CA ILE A 99 -11.55 12.93 28.50
C ILE A 99 -12.23 12.08 27.43
N GLY A 100 -11.78 10.84 27.23
CA GLY A 100 -12.43 9.87 26.33
C GLY A 100 -13.89 9.61 26.70
N LYS A 101 -14.22 9.35 27.97
CA LYS A 101 -15.61 9.21 28.43
C LYS A 101 -16.45 10.46 28.11
N GLN A 102 -15.89 11.66 28.26
CA GLN A 102 -16.57 12.90 27.91
C GLN A 102 -16.78 13.06 26.40
N LEU A 103 -15.84 12.59 25.57
CA LEU A 103 -16.00 12.54 24.11
C LEU A 103 -17.26 11.75 23.73
N PHE A 104 -17.41 10.52 24.24
CA PHE A 104 -18.57 9.66 23.92
C PHE A 104 -19.88 10.26 24.42
N LYS A 105 -19.88 10.91 25.59
CA LYS A 105 -21.07 11.60 26.12
C LYS A 105 -21.50 12.79 25.27
N ARG A 106 -20.54 13.60 24.79
CA ARG A 106 -20.81 14.83 24.02
C ARG A 106 -21.08 14.55 22.54
N HIS A 107 -20.38 13.58 21.99
CA HIS A 107 -20.38 13.26 20.57
C HIS A 107 -20.53 11.75 20.37
N PRO A 108 -21.70 11.17 20.73
CA PRO A 108 -21.93 9.75 20.59
C PRO A 108 -21.74 9.29 19.13
N PRO A 109 -21.23 8.06 18.91
CA PRO A 109 -21.18 7.46 17.57
C PRO A 109 -22.52 7.53 16.84
N ILE A 110 -22.48 7.79 15.53
CA ILE A 110 -23.69 7.90 14.68
C ILE A 110 -24.26 6.51 14.30
N ARG A 111 -23.61 5.43 14.72
CA ARG A 111 -24.01 4.04 14.43
C ARG A 111 -25.30 3.66 15.17
N HIS A 112 -26.24 2.98 14.50
CA HIS A 112 -27.53 2.59 15.09
C HIS A 112 -27.38 1.63 16.29
N LYS A 113 -26.45 0.66 16.22
CA LYS A 113 -26.17 -0.29 17.30
C LYS A 113 -24.66 -0.32 17.54
N TYR A 114 -24.25 0.07 18.74
CA TYR A 114 -22.88 -0.05 19.20
C TYR A 114 -22.84 -0.31 20.71
N LYS A 115 -21.68 -0.77 21.18
CA LYS A 115 -21.32 -0.78 22.60
C LYS A 115 -20.32 0.35 22.81
N GLU A 116 -20.47 1.11 23.89
CA GLU A 116 -19.40 2.03 24.32
C GLU A 116 -18.12 1.23 24.60
N PRO A 117 -16.93 1.85 24.45
CA PRO A 117 -15.69 1.13 24.68
C PRO A 117 -15.51 0.83 26.16
N ILE A 118 -14.79 -0.25 26.46
CA ILE A 118 -14.29 -0.47 27.82
C ILE A 118 -13.09 0.45 28.02
N PHE A 119 -13.15 1.33 29.02
CA PHE A 119 -12.02 2.18 29.40
C PHE A 119 -11.22 1.49 30.50
N ASP A 120 -9.96 1.16 30.22
CA ASP A 120 -9.13 0.37 31.12
C ASP A 120 -7.76 1.02 31.36
N LEU A 121 -7.38 1.14 32.64
CA LEU A 121 -6.15 1.84 33.03
C LEU A 121 -4.97 0.88 32.89
N PHE A 122 -3.97 1.27 32.09
CA PHE A 122 -2.79 0.46 31.85
C PHE A 122 -1.70 0.73 32.89
N ASN A 123 -1.14 -0.33 33.47
CA ASN A 123 -0.12 -0.25 34.51
C ASN A 123 1.32 -0.15 33.98
N GLY A 124 1.51 -0.04 32.66
CA GLY A 124 2.83 0.03 32.02
C GLY A 124 3.56 -1.30 31.86
N LYS A 125 2.99 -2.44 32.29
CA LYS A 125 3.70 -3.73 32.32
C LYS A 125 2.92 -4.90 31.74
N SER A 126 1.64 -5.04 32.08
CA SER A 126 0.85 -6.23 31.72
C SER A 126 -0.64 -5.94 31.67
N PHE A 127 -1.36 -6.75 30.91
CA PHE A 127 -2.81 -6.70 30.84
C PHE A 127 -3.48 -7.83 31.61
N ASN A 128 -4.62 -7.53 32.23
CA ASN A 128 -5.49 -8.53 32.85
C ASN A 128 -6.47 -9.13 31.83
N TYR A 129 -6.00 -9.41 30.62
CA TYR A 129 -6.76 -10.08 29.57
C TYR A 129 -6.27 -11.51 29.39
N LEU A 130 -7.18 -12.38 28.97
CA LEU A 130 -6.83 -13.74 28.59
C LEU A 130 -5.95 -13.74 27.33
N ASP A 131 -5.19 -14.80 27.16
CA ASP A 131 -4.46 -15.05 25.92
C ASP A 131 -5.44 -15.10 24.73
N GLU A 132 -4.99 -14.67 23.55
CA GLU A 132 -5.79 -14.73 22.31
C GLU A 132 -7.16 -14.04 22.40
N THR A 133 -7.24 -12.92 23.10
CA THR A 133 -8.47 -12.14 23.27
C THR A 133 -8.81 -11.26 22.06
N PHE A 134 -7.82 -10.58 21.48
CA PHE A 134 -8.05 -9.50 20.50
C PHE A 134 -7.81 -9.94 19.07
N ASP A 135 -8.72 -9.52 18.18
CA ASP A 135 -8.55 -9.65 16.73
C ASP A 135 -7.52 -8.63 16.22
N ARG A 136 -7.54 -7.41 16.77
CA ARG A 136 -6.59 -6.35 16.42
C ARG A 136 -6.11 -5.63 17.67
N ILE A 137 -4.86 -5.22 17.64
CA ILE A 137 -4.31 -4.22 18.56
C ILE A 137 -3.86 -3.05 17.67
N ILE A 138 -4.34 -1.85 17.95
CA ILE A 138 -4.02 -0.66 17.18
C ILE A 138 -3.24 0.30 18.08
N VAL A 139 -2.12 0.81 17.57
CA VAL A 139 -1.31 1.83 18.21
C VAL A 139 -1.15 2.99 17.24
N ASN A 140 -1.57 4.19 17.65
CA ASN A 140 -1.45 5.37 16.81
C ASN A 140 -0.76 6.50 17.58
N ASP A 141 0.44 6.87 17.13
CA ASP A 141 1.24 7.94 17.70
C ASP A 141 1.45 7.76 19.21
N ALA A 142 1.81 6.55 19.63
CA ALA A 142 1.92 6.26 21.06
C ALA A 142 3.07 5.32 21.44
N PHE A 143 3.46 4.38 20.56
CA PHE A 143 4.49 3.40 20.90
C PHE A 143 5.87 4.04 21.14
N HIS A 144 6.16 5.17 20.47
CA HIS A 144 7.38 5.95 20.70
C HIS A 144 7.46 6.62 22.09
N HIS A 145 6.40 6.60 22.89
CA HIS A 145 6.42 7.06 24.29
C HIS A 145 6.79 5.92 25.28
N ILE A 146 6.91 4.68 24.82
CA ILE A 146 7.05 3.50 25.67
C ILE A 146 8.52 3.23 26.02
N PRO A 147 8.92 3.23 27.31
CA PRO A 147 10.30 2.97 27.72
C PRO A 147 10.70 1.49 27.68
N ASN A 148 9.73 0.58 27.70
CA ASN A 148 9.90 -0.87 27.83
C ASN A 148 9.23 -1.65 26.68
N THR A 149 9.50 -1.24 25.45
CA THR A 149 8.89 -1.74 24.19
C THR A 149 8.78 -3.26 24.12
N LYS A 150 9.86 -3.99 24.41
CA LYS A 150 9.89 -5.47 24.37
C LYS A 150 8.89 -6.12 25.33
N VAL A 151 8.67 -5.54 26.51
CA VAL A 151 7.68 -6.04 27.49
C VAL A 151 6.27 -5.89 26.91
N ILE A 152 5.97 -4.74 26.32
CA ILE A 152 4.67 -4.47 25.71
C ILE A 152 4.44 -5.35 24.48
N LEU A 153 5.45 -5.55 23.63
CA LEU A 153 5.37 -6.46 22.48
C LEU A 153 5.09 -7.91 22.90
N LYS A 154 5.68 -8.36 24.02
CA LYS A 154 5.38 -9.70 24.57
C LYS A 154 3.93 -9.83 25.00
N GLU A 155 3.39 -8.80 25.66
CA GLU A 155 1.98 -8.77 26.06
C GLU A 155 1.04 -8.68 24.87
N PHE A 156 1.37 -7.86 23.87
CA PHE A 156 0.63 -7.84 22.60
C PHE A 156 0.61 -9.22 21.95
N TYR A 157 1.76 -9.91 21.86
CA TYR A 157 1.82 -11.26 21.32
C TYR A 157 0.90 -12.22 22.08
N ARG A 158 0.88 -12.15 23.41
CA ARG A 158 0.08 -13.03 24.27
C ARG A 158 -1.42 -12.81 24.07
N ILE A 159 -1.90 -11.57 24.14
CA ILE A 159 -3.34 -11.26 24.10
C ILE A 159 -3.92 -11.22 22.68
N LEU A 160 -3.08 -11.21 21.64
CA LEU A 160 -3.51 -11.24 20.25
C LEU A 160 -3.88 -12.66 19.82
N LYS A 161 -4.99 -12.82 19.10
CA LYS A 161 -5.36 -14.08 18.46
C LYS A 161 -4.32 -14.54 17.44
N ASN A 162 -4.34 -15.82 17.09
CA ASN A 162 -3.38 -16.40 16.13
C ASN A 162 -3.46 -15.82 14.71
N ASP A 163 -4.63 -15.37 14.28
CA ASP A 163 -4.85 -14.65 13.02
C ASP A 163 -5.02 -13.13 13.22
N GLY A 164 -4.71 -12.64 14.42
CA GLY A 164 -4.79 -11.23 14.74
C GLY A 164 -3.57 -10.44 14.26
N TYR A 165 -3.73 -9.12 14.21
CA TYR A 165 -2.67 -8.18 13.87
C TYR A 165 -2.47 -7.13 14.95
N VAL A 166 -1.21 -6.78 15.20
CA VAL A 166 -0.84 -5.50 15.83
C VAL A 166 -0.57 -4.53 14.70
N VAL A 167 -1.22 -3.37 14.67
CA VAL A 167 -1.06 -2.36 13.62
C VAL A 167 -0.63 -1.06 14.25
N MET A 168 0.43 -0.46 13.73
CA MET A 168 1.05 0.73 14.30
C MET A 168 1.19 1.83 13.25
N SER A 169 0.97 3.08 13.68
CA SER A 169 1.30 4.28 12.93
C SER A 169 2.11 5.20 13.83
N GLU A 170 3.42 5.23 13.61
CA GLU A 170 4.39 5.84 14.51
C GLU A 170 5.28 6.84 13.77
N PRO A 171 5.90 7.82 14.46
CA PRO A 171 6.80 8.77 13.83
C PRO A 171 8.07 8.09 13.31
N GLY A 172 9.02 8.89 12.83
CA GLY A 172 10.23 8.41 12.17
C GLY A 172 11.46 8.33 13.06
N ARG A 173 12.60 8.05 12.41
CA ARG A 173 13.91 7.84 13.04
C ARG A 173 14.55 9.07 13.68
N TYR A 174 13.98 10.26 13.44
CA TYR A 174 14.52 11.55 13.90
C TYR A 174 13.48 12.37 14.66
N HIS A 175 12.44 11.71 15.16
CA HIS A 175 11.33 12.33 15.87
C HIS A 175 11.80 13.12 17.09
N SER A 176 12.68 12.54 17.91
CA SER A 176 13.16 13.12 19.17
C SER A 176 13.88 14.47 18.99
N ALA A 177 14.47 14.70 17.82
CA ALA A 177 15.19 15.92 17.48
C ALA A 177 14.28 17.08 17.03
N SER A 178 12.99 16.81 16.78
CA SER A 178 12.06 17.84 16.32
C SER A 178 11.86 18.94 17.38
N HIS A 179 11.59 20.17 16.94
CA HIS A 179 11.32 21.28 17.86
C HIS A 179 10.14 20.99 18.80
N ALA A 180 9.09 20.32 18.30
CA ALA A 180 7.93 19.95 19.10
C ALA A 180 8.31 18.91 20.16
N SER A 181 8.96 17.81 19.76
CA SER A 181 9.41 16.76 20.69
C SER A 181 10.35 17.30 21.76
N GLN A 182 11.30 18.17 21.38
CA GLN A 182 12.19 18.82 22.34
C GLN A 182 11.46 19.78 23.29
N TYR A 183 10.39 20.42 22.84
CA TYR A 183 9.55 21.24 23.71
C TYR A 183 8.79 20.36 24.71
N GLU A 184 8.16 19.28 24.24
CA GLU A 184 7.38 18.38 25.10
C GLU A 184 8.27 17.71 26.17
N MET A 185 9.44 17.19 25.77
CA MET A 185 10.41 16.60 26.71
C MET A 185 10.92 17.60 27.75
N LYS A 186 11.23 18.85 27.36
CA LYS A 186 11.77 19.86 28.30
C LYS A 186 10.75 20.36 29.31
N ASN A 187 9.50 20.54 28.88
CA ASN A 187 8.48 21.19 29.71
C ASN A 187 7.64 20.20 30.52
N PHE A 188 7.47 18.97 30.02
CA PHE A 188 6.60 17.97 30.66
C PHE A 188 7.35 16.68 31.06
N GLY A 189 8.59 16.50 30.62
CA GLY A 189 9.40 15.32 30.95
C GLY A 189 8.88 14.01 30.35
N VAL A 190 7.93 14.08 29.42
CA VAL A 190 7.39 12.94 28.67
C VAL A 190 8.43 12.41 27.68
N ILE A 191 8.32 11.14 27.30
CA ILE A 191 9.23 10.50 26.35
C ILE A 191 8.79 10.84 24.93
N GLU A 192 9.70 11.34 24.09
CA GLU A 192 9.46 11.52 22.65
C GLU A 192 10.59 10.81 21.89
N ASN A 193 10.50 9.49 21.77
CA ASN A 193 11.59 8.67 21.25
C ASN A 193 11.67 8.68 19.72
N ASP A 194 12.86 8.42 19.20
CA ASP A 194 13.02 8.05 17.79
C ASP A 194 12.43 6.65 17.56
N PHE A 195 11.75 6.48 16.43
CA PHE A 195 11.14 5.20 16.08
C PHE A 195 11.90 4.54 14.93
N ILE A 196 12.66 3.50 15.28
CA ILE A 196 13.49 2.73 14.34
C ILE A 196 12.81 1.38 14.09
N LEU A 197 12.17 1.24 12.93
CA LEU A 197 11.34 0.08 12.62
C LEU A 197 12.11 -1.26 12.66
N GLU A 198 13.39 -1.27 12.29
CA GLU A 198 14.23 -2.47 12.33
C GLU A 198 14.45 -2.97 13.76
N ASP A 199 14.62 -2.06 14.72
CA ASP A 199 14.80 -2.40 16.12
C ASP A 199 13.49 -2.98 16.68
N ILE A 200 12.36 -2.35 16.35
CA ILE A 200 11.02 -2.84 16.70
C ILE A 200 10.77 -4.23 16.10
N TRP A 201 11.16 -4.44 14.84
CA TRP A 201 11.02 -5.75 14.20
C TRP A 201 11.91 -6.81 14.86
N SER A 202 13.14 -6.47 15.22
CA SER A 202 14.06 -7.35 15.95
C SER A 202 13.47 -7.77 17.30
N GLU A 203 12.93 -6.82 18.06
CA GLU A 203 12.27 -7.10 19.33
C GLU A 203 11.01 -7.95 19.15
N ALA A 204 10.13 -7.58 18.21
CA ALA A 204 8.91 -8.29 17.88
C ALA A 204 9.20 -9.74 17.45
N SER A 205 10.21 -9.94 16.61
CA SER A 205 10.66 -11.27 16.18
C SER A 205 11.14 -12.10 17.37
N SER A 206 11.88 -11.49 18.30
CA SER A 206 12.41 -12.16 19.48
C SER A 206 11.31 -12.62 20.46
N VAL A 207 10.14 -11.97 20.47
CA VAL A 207 9.00 -12.39 21.30
C VAL A 207 8.09 -13.42 20.61
N GLY A 208 8.20 -13.59 19.29
CA GLY A 208 7.52 -14.65 18.54
C GLY A 208 6.72 -14.20 17.33
N PHE A 209 6.63 -12.90 17.01
CA PHE A 209 6.05 -12.46 15.74
C PHE A 209 6.85 -13.02 14.56
N LYS A 210 6.17 -13.40 13.49
CA LYS A 210 6.77 -14.11 12.34
C LYS A 210 6.76 -13.31 11.06
N ASN A 211 5.93 -12.27 10.98
CA ASN A 211 5.86 -11.42 9.80
C ASN A 211 5.62 -9.96 10.16
N ILE A 212 6.15 -9.08 9.30
CA ILE A 212 5.89 -7.65 9.27
C ILE A 212 5.45 -7.24 7.85
N GLU A 213 4.36 -6.50 7.76
CA GLU A 213 3.91 -5.86 6.52
C GLU A 213 3.95 -4.36 6.71
N ILE A 214 4.60 -3.66 5.78
CA ILE A 214 4.90 -2.22 5.88
C ILE A 214 4.21 -1.52 4.72
N LEU A 215 3.48 -0.44 5.00
CA LEU A 215 3.02 0.48 3.96
C LEU A 215 4.02 1.64 3.83
N PRO A 216 4.74 1.76 2.69
CA PRO A 216 5.50 2.95 2.39
C PRO A 216 4.61 4.18 2.36
N ILE A 217 5.17 5.34 2.70
CA ILE A 217 4.42 6.58 2.83
C ILE A 217 4.71 7.46 1.61
N LEU A 218 3.65 7.93 0.95
CA LEU A 218 3.73 8.91 -0.13
C LEU A 218 2.60 9.92 0.04
N LYS A 219 2.87 10.99 0.79
CA LYS A 219 1.89 12.01 1.16
C LYS A 219 1.94 13.22 0.24
N SER A 220 3.15 13.69 -0.04
CA SER A 220 3.37 15.06 -0.49
C SER A 220 3.71 15.17 -1.98
N ALA A 221 3.84 14.05 -2.68
CA ALA A 221 4.26 14.06 -4.06
C ALA A 221 3.17 14.61 -4.99
N LYS A 222 3.51 15.67 -5.71
CA LYS A 222 2.71 16.23 -6.82
C LYS A 222 3.48 16.07 -8.10
N ILE A 223 2.88 15.40 -9.08
CA ILE A 223 3.49 15.08 -10.36
C ILE A 223 2.66 15.67 -11.51
N GLY A 224 3.32 15.96 -12.63
CA GLY A 224 2.67 16.36 -13.87
C GLY A 224 2.04 15.18 -14.61
N ILE A 225 1.34 15.44 -15.71
CA ILE A 225 0.66 14.40 -16.50
C ILE A 225 1.66 13.41 -17.12
N GLU A 226 2.86 13.88 -17.49
CA GLU A 226 3.92 13.05 -18.06
C GLU A 226 4.50 12.09 -17.02
N GLU A 227 4.80 12.60 -15.82
CA GLU A 227 5.26 11.77 -14.70
C GLU A 227 4.17 10.79 -14.23
N TYR A 228 2.89 11.19 -14.31
CA TYR A 228 1.76 10.30 -14.02
C TYR A 228 1.65 9.16 -15.03
N GLN A 229 1.78 9.45 -16.32
CA GLN A 229 1.80 8.43 -17.38
C GLN A 229 2.99 7.48 -17.20
N ALA A 230 4.18 8.02 -16.87
CA ALA A 230 5.35 7.20 -16.57
C ALA A 230 5.10 6.22 -15.41
N CYS A 231 4.40 6.64 -14.34
CA CYS A 231 3.97 5.74 -13.26
C CYS A 231 3.06 4.61 -13.77
N ILE A 232 2.09 4.90 -14.65
CA ILE A 232 1.21 3.88 -15.26
C ILE A 232 2.04 2.89 -16.08
N ASP A 233 3.08 3.37 -16.75
CA ASP A 233 3.95 2.54 -17.57
C ASP A 233 4.94 1.69 -16.75
N GLY A 234 4.96 1.85 -15.42
CA GLY A 234 5.78 1.09 -14.49
C GLY A 234 7.10 1.77 -14.13
N GLU A 235 7.31 3.01 -14.60
CA GLU A 235 8.47 3.81 -14.21
C GLU A 235 8.23 4.50 -12.86
N ILE A 236 9.31 4.76 -12.12
CA ILE A 236 9.24 5.53 -10.87
C ILE A 236 9.94 6.87 -11.10
N PRO A 237 9.18 7.97 -11.32
CA PRO A 237 9.77 9.29 -11.50
C PRO A 237 10.69 9.67 -10.33
N LYS A 238 11.79 10.37 -10.62
CA LYS A 238 12.76 10.81 -9.60
C LYS A 238 12.10 11.58 -8.46
N ARG A 239 11.08 12.38 -8.77
CA ARG A 239 10.30 13.14 -7.78
C ARG A 239 9.54 12.20 -6.83
N ILE A 240 8.87 11.17 -7.35
CA ILE A 240 8.21 10.15 -6.52
C ILE A 240 9.23 9.47 -5.61
N LYS A 241 10.37 9.03 -6.17
CA LYS A 241 11.44 8.38 -5.40
C LYS A 241 11.95 9.26 -4.24
N LYS A 242 12.07 10.58 -4.44
CA LYS A 242 12.47 11.52 -3.39
C LYS A 242 11.43 11.59 -2.27
N TYR A 243 10.17 11.78 -2.61
CA TYR A 243 9.11 11.93 -1.61
C TYR A 243 8.83 10.64 -0.86
N ILE A 244 8.78 9.49 -1.53
CA ILE A 244 8.57 8.20 -0.84
C ILE A 244 9.69 7.92 0.17
N THR A 245 10.94 8.25 -0.18
CA THR A 245 12.08 8.12 0.74
C THR A 245 11.92 9.05 1.95
N GLN A 246 11.64 10.34 1.71
CA GLN A 246 11.51 11.33 2.77
C GLN A 246 10.33 11.04 3.70
N ASP A 247 9.15 10.74 3.15
CA ASP A 247 7.94 10.50 3.92
C ASP A 247 8.07 9.20 4.73
N THR A 248 8.67 8.15 4.17
CA THR A 248 8.89 6.86 4.87
C THR A 248 9.95 6.96 5.97
N ILE A 249 10.96 7.84 5.85
CA ILE A 249 11.92 8.08 6.95
C ILE A 249 11.24 8.72 8.17
N ASN A 250 10.22 9.54 7.94
CA ASN A 250 9.56 10.36 8.97
C ASN A 250 8.31 9.70 9.56
N ARG A 251 7.87 8.56 9.04
CA ARG A 251 6.68 7.85 9.49
C ARG A 251 6.78 6.36 9.16
N SER A 252 6.46 5.52 10.14
CA SER A 252 6.32 4.08 9.95
C SER A 252 4.87 3.67 10.12
N ILE A 253 4.29 3.02 9.11
CA ILE A 253 2.96 2.38 9.22
C ILE A 253 3.10 0.92 8.81
N PHE A 254 2.79 0.02 9.74
CA PHE A 254 3.06 -1.40 9.57
C PHE A 254 2.12 -2.25 10.42
N ARG A 255 2.06 -3.54 10.12
CA ARG A 255 1.45 -4.55 10.97
C ARG A 255 2.38 -5.71 11.27
N LEU A 256 2.22 -6.29 12.45
CA LEU A 256 2.90 -7.50 12.91
C LEU A 256 1.89 -8.64 13.03
N SER A 257 2.32 -9.86 12.70
CA SER A 257 1.47 -11.05 12.83
C SER A 257 2.25 -12.27 13.31
N LYS A 258 1.52 -13.23 13.91
CA LYS A 258 2.10 -14.50 14.39
C LYS A 258 2.38 -15.50 13.27
N LYS A 259 1.79 -15.30 12.09
CA LYS A 259 1.93 -16.19 10.94
C LYS A 259 2.95 -15.62 9.97
N GLU A 260 3.66 -16.51 9.28
CA GLU A 260 4.40 -16.10 8.09
C GLU A 260 3.41 -15.70 7.00
N VAL A 261 3.66 -14.57 6.34
CA VAL A 261 2.93 -14.21 5.13
C VAL A 261 3.82 -14.60 3.96
N VAL A 262 3.32 -15.51 3.13
CA VAL A 262 3.91 -15.72 1.81
C VAL A 262 3.50 -14.52 0.99
N PHE A 263 4.38 -13.53 0.82
CA PHE A 263 4.22 -12.57 -0.25
C PHE A 263 4.20 -13.40 -1.53
N ASN A 264 3.02 -13.59 -2.12
CA ASN A 264 2.91 -14.15 -3.45
C ASN A 264 3.84 -13.29 -4.31
N LYS A 265 4.97 -13.87 -4.75
CA LYS A 265 5.77 -13.24 -5.79
C LYS A 265 4.79 -12.98 -6.91
N ILE A 266 4.43 -11.71 -7.12
CA ILE A 266 3.76 -11.31 -8.34
C ILE A 266 4.65 -11.89 -9.42
N ASN A 267 4.09 -12.76 -10.26
CA ASN A 267 4.86 -13.28 -11.37
C ASN A 267 4.99 -12.11 -12.34
N GLU A 268 6.02 -11.27 -12.13
CA GLU A 268 6.25 -10.02 -12.85
C GLU A 268 6.17 -10.26 -14.36
N LYS A 269 6.69 -11.40 -14.82
CA LYS A 269 6.58 -11.84 -16.21
C LYS A 269 5.13 -12.03 -16.68
N ALA A 270 4.26 -12.58 -15.83
CA ALA A 270 2.85 -12.74 -16.15
C ALA A 270 2.11 -11.40 -16.20
N PHE A 271 2.47 -10.47 -15.32
CA PHE A 271 1.90 -9.12 -15.33
C PHE A 271 2.34 -8.33 -16.56
N GLU A 272 3.64 -8.33 -16.88
CA GLU A 272 4.18 -7.73 -18.10
C GLU A 272 3.55 -8.34 -19.36
N PHE A 273 3.44 -9.67 -19.42
CA PHE A 273 2.77 -10.35 -20.52
C PHE A 273 1.32 -9.87 -20.69
N ASN A 274 0.56 -9.72 -19.59
CA ASN A 274 -0.82 -9.23 -19.64
C ASN A 274 -0.90 -7.77 -20.12
N LYS A 275 0.03 -6.90 -19.67
CA LYS A 275 0.16 -5.52 -20.16
C LYS A 275 0.32 -5.48 -21.68
N TYR A 276 1.28 -6.24 -22.21
CA TYR A 276 1.56 -6.31 -23.65
C TYR A 276 0.41 -6.93 -24.44
N LEU A 277 -0.23 -7.98 -23.91
CA LEU A 277 -1.41 -8.59 -24.52
C LEU A 277 -2.58 -7.59 -24.63
N SER A 278 -2.80 -6.79 -23.57
CA SER A 278 -3.83 -5.76 -23.54
C SER A 278 -3.58 -4.64 -24.55
N GLN A 279 -2.33 -4.19 -24.68
CA GLN A 279 -1.93 -3.19 -25.68
C GLN A 279 -2.13 -3.70 -27.11
N MET A 280 -1.75 -4.95 -27.38
CA MET A 280 -1.99 -5.57 -28.67
C MET A 280 -3.49 -5.65 -28.99
N HIS A 281 -4.32 -6.05 -28.02
CA HIS A 281 -5.78 -6.10 -28.16
C HIS A 281 -6.37 -4.72 -28.51
N PHE A 282 -5.87 -3.66 -27.86
CA PHE A 282 -6.26 -2.29 -28.16
C PHE A 282 -5.86 -1.87 -29.58
N LEU A 283 -4.64 -2.18 -30.02
CA LEU A 283 -4.18 -1.88 -31.37
C LEU A 283 -4.99 -2.62 -32.44
N LEU A 284 -5.29 -3.90 -32.23
CA LEU A 284 -6.17 -4.67 -33.11
C LEU A 284 -7.54 -3.99 -33.23
N ASN A 285 -8.17 -3.63 -32.11
CA ASN A 285 -9.50 -3.01 -32.12
C ASN A 285 -9.53 -1.60 -32.73
N THR A 286 -8.42 -0.87 -32.72
CA THR A 286 -8.35 0.52 -33.23
C THR A 286 -7.85 0.62 -34.66
N LYS A 287 -6.92 -0.24 -35.08
CA LYS A 287 -6.32 -0.20 -36.42
C LYS A 287 -7.00 -1.12 -37.44
N ILE A 288 -7.76 -2.12 -36.99
CA ILE A 288 -8.41 -3.10 -37.88
C ILE A 288 -9.88 -2.77 -38.07
N ASN A 289 -10.30 -2.75 -39.34
CA ASN A 289 -11.69 -2.67 -39.74
C ASN A 289 -12.20 -4.08 -40.06
N ARG A 290 -13.19 -4.57 -39.29
CA ARG A 290 -13.75 -5.93 -39.47
C ARG A 290 -14.49 -6.15 -40.79
N ASN A 291 -14.71 -5.11 -41.60
CA ASN A 291 -15.29 -5.23 -42.94
C ASN A 291 -14.23 -5.35 -44.05
N GLU A 292 -12.94 -5.23 -43.72
CA GLU A 292 -11.84 -5.39 -44.66
C GLU A 292 -11.23 -6.79 -44.58
N GLN A 293 -10.48 -7.17 -45.61
CA GLN A 293 -9.70 -8.41 -45.65
C GLN A 293 -8.21 -8.09 -45.51
N TYR A 294 -7.51 -8.95 -44.79
CA TYR A 294 -6.09 -8.76 -44.44
C TYR A 294 -5.28 -10.00 -44.78
N ILE A 295 -3.96 -9.83 -44.89
CA ILE A 295 -2.99 -10.94 -44.88
C ILE A 295 -2.01 -10.75 -43.72
N LEU A 296 -1.47 -11.84 -43.22
CA LEU A 296 -0.44 -11.80 -42.16
C LEU A 296 0.95 -11.97 -42.76
N TYR A 297 1.90 -11.17 -42.30
CA TYR A 297 3.32 -11.36 -42.57
C TYR A 297 3.99 -12.06 -41.40
N GLY A 298 4.63 -13.21 -41.68
CA GLY A 298 5.21 -14.14 -40.72
C GLY A 298 4.21 -15.21 -40.28
N ALA A 299 4.65 -16.47 -40.23
CA ALA A 299 3.89 -17.62 -39.76
C ALA A 299 4.51 -18.18 -38.46
N GLY A 300 4.69 -17.31 -37.46
CA GLY A 300 5.24 -17.67 -36.15
C GLY A 300 4.20 -17.62 -35.04
N THR A 301 4.65 -17.63 -33.78
CA THR A 301 3.78 -17.55 -32.59
C THR A 301 2.96 -16.26 -32.53
N GLY A 302 3.49 -15.13 -33.04
CA GLY A 302 2.71 -13.90 -33.16
C GLY A 302 1.53 -14.03 -34.15
N ALA A 303 1.68 -14.81 -35.21
CA ALA A 303 0.59 -15.08 -36.15
C ALA A 303 -0.48 -15.98 -35.52
N GLU A 304 -0.08 -17.01 -34.77
CA GLU A 304 -1.01 -17.85 -34.00
C GLU A 304 -1.82 -17.02 -33.01
N LEU A 305 -1.16 -16.08 -32.33
CA LEU A 305 -1.80 -15.19 -31.37
C LEU A 305 -2.82 -14.26 -32.05
N ILE A 306 -2.45 -13.60 -33.15
CA ILE A 306 -3.36 -12.73 -33.91
C ILE A 306 -4.54 -13.54 -34.44
N LEU A 307 -4.30 -14.72 -35.03
CA LEU A 307 -5.36 -15.58 -35.56
C LEU A 307 -6.31 -16.07 -34.47
N SER A 308 -5.83 -16.31 -33.25
CA SER A 308 -6.69 -16.68 -32.12
C SER A 308 -7.68 -15.56 -31.73
N MET A 309 -7.34 -14.31 -32.02
CA MET A 309 -8.17 -13.13 -31.71
C MET A 309 -8.95 -12.61 -32.92
N PHE A 310 -8.44 -12.84 -34.13
CA PHE A 310 -8.91 -12.26 -35.37
C PHE A 310 -8.62 -13.18 -36.56
N HIS A 311 -9.49 -14.18 -36.75
CA HIS A 311 -9.31 -15.22 -37.78
C HIS A 311 -10.04 -14.94 -39.08
N GLU A 312 -11.31 -14.49 -39.00
CA GLU A 312 -12.26 -14.55 -40.12
C GLU A 312 -11.84 -13.72 -41.33
N ASN A 313 -11.23 -12.55 -41.09
CA ASN A 313 -10.83 -11.60 -42.11
C ASN A 313 -9.37 -11.77 -42.58
N ILE A 314 -8.64 -12.75 -42.07
CA ILE A 314 -7.29 -13.07 -42.57
C ILE A 314 -7.44 -14.06 -43.73
N LEU A 315 -6.99 -13.70 -44.93
CA LEU A 315 -7.10 -14.57 -46.09
C LEU A 315 -6.04 -15.67 -46.08
N TYR A 316 -4.79 -15.29 -45.88
CA TYR A 316 -3.63 -16.18 -45.87
C TYR A 316 -2.44 -15.51 -45.19
N ILE A 317 -1.37 -16.29 -45.01
CA ILE A 317 -0.13 -15.86 -44.39
C ILE A 317 0.98 -15.89 -45.44
N VAL A 318 1.92 -14.95 -45.36
CA VAL A 318 3.15 -14.95 -46.15
C VAL A 318 4.35 -15.03 -45.22
N ASP A 319 5.34 -15.87 -45.53
CA ASP A 319 6.54 -16.05 -44.70
C ASP A 319 7.77 -16.16 -45.61
N GLN A 320 8.94 -15.74 -45.12
CA GLN A 320 10.21 -15.88 -45.85
C GLN A 320 10.73 -17.31 -45.84
N ASN A 321 10.33 -18.10 -44.84
CA ASN A 321 10.82 -19.45 -44.67
C ASN A 321 10.15 -20.40 -45.68
N VAL A 322 10.91 -20.77 -46.71
CA VAL A 322 10.49 -21.69 -47.77
C VAL A 322 9.96 -23.04 -47.27
N PHE A 323 10.43 -23.53 -46.13
CA PHE A 323 9.97 -24.80 -45.56
C PHE A 323 8.53 -24.73 -45.02
N LYS A 324 7.99 -23.53 -44.80
CA LYS A 324 6.61 -23.34 -44.35
C LYS A 324 5.64 -23.19 -45.52
N HIS A 325 6.11 -22.93 -46.73
CA HIS A 325 5.25 -22.66 -47.88
C HIS A 325 4.41 -23.91 -48.24
N GLY A 326 3.14 -23.71 -48.58
CA GLY A 326 2.20 -24.79 -48.87
C GLY A 326 1.67 -25.52 -47.63
N THR A 327 2.11 -25.14 -46.43
CA THR A 327 1.56 -25.63 -45.16
C THR A 327 0.48 -24.67 -44.61
N TYR A 328 -0.15 -25.03 -43.50
CA TYR A 328 -1.22 -24.26 -42.88
C TYR A 328 -0.89 -23.91 -41.43
N LEU A 329 -1.25 -22.70 -41.01
CA LEU A 329 -1.24 -22.27 -39.61
C LEU A 329 -2.65 -21.83 -39.20
N GLN A 330 -3.22 -22.51 -38.21
CA GLN A 330 -4.63 -22.34 -37.80
C GLN A 330 -5.61 -22.27 -38.98
N GLY A 331 -5.41 -23.12 -40.00
CA GLY A 331 -6.28 -23.20 -41.18
C GLY A 331 -6.04 -22.13 -42.25
N LYS A 332 -5.08 -21.21 -42.07
CA LYS A 332 -4.64 -20.27 -43.13
C LYS A 332 -3.42 -20.81 -43.84
N MET A 333 -3.45 -20.87 -45.17
CA MET A 333 -2.31 -21.36 -45.95
C MET A 333 -1.17 -20.36 -45.94
N ILE A 334 0.06 -20.87 -45.91
CA ILE A 334 1.29 -20.07 -45.92
C ILE A 334 1.87 -20.05 -47.33
N TYR A 335 2.07 -18.85 -47.87
CA TYR A 335 2.62 -18.62 -49.19
C TYR A 335 4.00 -17.96 -49.13
N ASP A 336 4.68 -18.02 -50.27
CA ASP A 336 5.85 -17.20 -50.54
C ASP A 336 5.53 -15.70 -50.56
N LEU A 337 6.52 -14.87 -50.23
CA LEU A 337 6.39 -13.41 -50.20
C LEU A 337 5.94 -12.81 -51.53
N GLN A 338 6.28 -13.41 -52.67
CA GLN A 338 5.84 -12.91 -53.98
C GLN A 338 4.32 -12.88 -54.10
N LYS A 339 3.59 -13.68 -53.31
CA LYS A 339 2.12 -13.69 -53.29
C LYS A 339 1.51 -12.36 -52.83
N ILE A 340 2.29 -11.51 -52.15
CA ILE A 340 1.86 -10.17 -51.76
C ILE A 340 1.54 -9.31 -53.01
N LYS A 341 2.22 -9.52 -54.14
CA LYS A 341 2.02 -8.72 -55.36
C LYS A 341 0.62 -8.86 -55.95
N ASP A 342 -0.05 -9.98 -55.68
CA ASP A 342 -1.42 -10.24 -56.12
C ASP A 342 -2.47 -9.58 -55.19
N PHE A 343 -2.05 -9.02 -54.06
CA PHE A 343 -2.94 -8.56 -53.01
C PHE A 343 -3.09 -7.04 -52.97
N GLN A 344 -4.33 -6.57 -52.99
CA GLN A 344 -4.67 -5.14 -52.97
C GLN A 344 -5.08 -4.62 -51.58
N GLY A 345 -5.27 -5.49 -50.58
CA GLY A 345 -5.71 -5.11 -49.24
C GLY A 345 -4.58 -4.68 -48.30
N LYS A 346 -4.81 -4.78 -46.99
CA LYS A 346 -3.86 -4.40 -45.94
C LYS A 346 -3.14 -5.62 -45.35
N LEU A 347 -1.88 -5.44 -44.99
CA LEU A 347 -1.02 -6.48 -44.42
C LEU A 347 -0.74 -6.17 -42.96
N ILE A 348 -0.89 -7.15 -42.07
CA ILE A 348 -0.53 -7.03 -40.65
C ILE A 348 0.78 -7.77 -40.39
N ILE A 349 1.73 -7.11 -39.75
CA ILE A 349 3.00 -7.73 -39.35
C ILE A 349 2.79 -8.49 -38.04
N SER A 350 3.00 -9.82 -38.08
CA SER A 350 2.89 -10.68 -36.89
C SER A 350 4.25 -10.94 -36.22
N VAL A 351 5.34 -10.48 -36.84
CA VAL A 351 6.70 -10.63 -36.32
C VAL A 351 7.02 -9.43 -35.45
N PHE A 352 6.60 -9.52 -34.18
CA PHE A 352 6.76 -8.44 -33.21
C PHE A 352 8.24 -8.04 -33.01
N GLY A 353 8.50 -6.74 -32.89
CA GLY A 353 9.83 -6.15 -32.69
C GLY A 353 10.68 -6.06 -33.95
N ARG A 354 10.12 -6.32 -35.14
CA ARG A 354 10.83 -6.25 -36.42
C ARG A 354 10.08 -5.43 -37.48
N ALA A 355 9.07 -4.65 -37.08
CA ALA A 355 8.21 -3.98 -38.05
C ALA A 355 8.95 -3.02 -38.97
N GLU A 356 9.89 -2.21 -38.47
CA GLU A 356 10.64 -1.25 -39.30
C GLU A 356 11.40 -1.95 -40.44
N GLN A 357 12.18 -2.98 -40.11
CA GLN A 357 12.94 -3.77 -41.06
C GLN A 357 12.03 -4.42 -42.11
N ILE A 358 10.89 -4.96 -41.68
CA ILE A 358 9.93 -5.60 -42.57
C ILE A 358 9.24 -4.58 -43.49
N VAL A 359 8.86 -3.41 -42.97
CA VAL A 359 8.24 -2.34 -43.75
C VAL A 359 9.19 -1.86 -44.85
N GLU A 360 10.48 -1.68 -44.53
CA GLU A 360 11.49 -1.31 -45.52
C GLU A 360 11.65 -2.38 -46.59
N GLN A 361 11.78 -3.65 -46.20
CA GLN A 361 11.90 -4.76 -47.12
C GLN A 361 10.70 -4.87 -48.07
N LEU A 362 9.48 -4.83 -47.53
CA LEU A 362 8.25 -4.91 -48.32
C LEU A 362 8.10 -3.74 -49.29
N SER A 363 8.51 -2.54 -48.87
CA SER A 363 8.44 -1.35 -49.71
C SER A 363 9.50 -1.36 -50.81
N ASN A 364 10.73 -1.80 -50.53
CA ASN A 364 11.84 -1.74 -51.47
C ASN A 364 11.83 -2.92 -52.44
N ASP A 365 11.63 -4.14 -51.94
CA ASP A 365 11.82 -5.36 -52.74
C ASP A 365 10.54 -5.77 -53.49
N LEU A 366 9.37 -5.47 -52.90
CA LEU A 366 8.06 -5.89 -53.41
C LEU A 366 7.17 -4.73 -53.83
N ASN A 367 7.65 -3.49 -53.70
CA ASN A 367 6.91 -2.26 -54.02
C ASN A 367 5.54 -2.18 -53.33
N PHE A 368 5.42 -2.75 -52.12
CA PHE A 368 4.18 -2.72 -51.36
C PHE A 368 4.04 -1.38 -50.61
N LYS A 369 2.85 -0.79 -50.70
CA LYS A 369 2.55 0.54 -50.16
C LYS A 369 2.63 0.56 -48.63
N LYS A 370 3.51 1.39 -48.06
CA LYS A 370 3.74 1.49 -46.61
C LYS A 370 2.45 1.81 -45.84
N GLU A 371 1.56 2.63 -46.40
CA GLU A 371 0.26 2.99 -45.81
C GLU A 371 -0.72 1.81 -45.69
N LYS A 372 -0.46 0.69 -46.37
CA LYS A 372 -1.24 -0.54 -46.27
C LYS A 372 -0.67 -1.54 -45.26
N ILE A 373 0.42 -1.20 -44.57
CA ILE A 373 1.07 -2.07 -43.60
C ILE A 373 0.66 -1.65 -42.19
N ILE A 374 0.15 -2.61 -41.41
CA ILE A 374 -0.25 -2.44 -40.02
C ILE A 374 0.79 -3.12 -39.14
N SER A 375 1.52 -2.32 -38.37
CA SER A 375 2.36 -2.79 -37.27
C SER A 375 1.60 -2.78 -35.94
N LEU A 376 1.82 -3.84 -35.16
CA LEU A 376 1.34 -4.02 -33.80
C LEU A 376 2.47 -3.90 -32.75
N ASP A 377 3.66 -3.43 -33.16
CA ASP A 377 4.76 -3.13 -32.24
C ASP A 377 4.37 -1.93 -31.34
N PHE A 378 4.72 -2.03 -30.05
CA PHE A 378 4.52 -1.02 -29.00
C PHE A 378 5.78 -0.86 -28.15
#